data_AF-A0A923JMN4-F1
#
_entry.id   AF-A0A923JMN4-F1
#
_cell.length_a   1.000
_cell.length_b   1.000
_cell.length_c   1.000
_cell.angle_alpha   90.00
_cell.angle_beta   90.00
_cell.angle_gamma   90.00
#
_symmetry.space_group_name_H-M   'P 1'
#
loop_
_entity.id
_entity.type
_entity.pdbx_description
1 polymer ?
#
loop_
_entity_poly.entity_id
_entity_poly.type
_entity_poly.pdbx_seq_one_letter_code
_entity_poly.pdbx_strand_id
1 'polypeptide(L)'
;GGNLEAIAPNTAPVSTVVSDVDDTTTVTLTATPTVNENGTITYTATLTGADGKPVTAQNGPVTVTLESGKTITIVAGASSGELDVAVGNDVYQGPTTVTESIKDASGGNL
;
A
#
# COMPACT_ATOMS: atom_id res chain seq x y z
N GLY A 1 37.25 -54.06 -29.17
CA GLY A 1 36.35 -52.98 -29.57
C GLY A 1 35.04 -53.18 -28.86
N GLY A 2 34.72 -52.31 -27.91
CA GLY A 2 33.48 -52.35 -27.13
C GLY A 2 32.62 -51.14 -27.47
N ASN A 3 31.32 -51.42 -27.61
CA ASN A 3 30.15 -50.56 -27.39
C ASN A 3 30.36 -49.03 -27.35
N LEU A 4 29.68 -48.34 -28.27
CA LEU A 4 29.47 -46.90 -28.26
C LEU A 4 28.06 -46.71 -27.67
N GLU A 5 27.94 -46.50 -26.37
CA GLU A 5 26.69 -46.04 -25.76
C GLU A 5 26.29 -44.72 -26.41
N ALA A 6 25.31 -44.77 -27.31
CA ALA A 6 24.66 -43.59 -27.82
C ALA A 6 23.81 -42.97 -26.71
N ILE A 7 24.43 -42.12 -25.88
CA ILE A 7 23.71 -41.23 -24.99
C ILE A 7 23.20 -40.10 -25.86
N ALA A 8 22.04 -40.30 -26.49
CA ALA A 8 21.35 -39.20 -27.16
C ALA A 8 20.97 -38.18 -26.08
N PRO A 9 21.48 -36.93 -26.13
CA PRO A 9 21.09 -35.93 -25.15
C PRO A 9 19.61 -35.63 -25.29
N ASN A 10 18.92 -35.50 -24.15
CA ASN A 10 17.55 -34.99 -24.15
C ASN A 10 17.59 -33.55 -24.66
N THR A 11 17.15 -33.33 -25.91
CA THR A 11 17.07 -32.02 -26.56
C THR A 11 15.70 -31.36 -26.38
N ALA A 12 14.85 -31.91 -25.50
CA ALA A 12 13.57 -31.28 -25.22
C ALA A 12 13.82 -29.95 -24.49
N PRO A 13 13.33 -28.82 -25.01
CA PRO A 13 13.47 -27.54 -24.33
C PRO A 13 12.75 -27.59 -22.98
N VAL A 14 13.47 -27.29 -21.90
CA VAL A 14 12.86 -26.98 -20.60
C VAL A 14 12.25 -25.59 -20.69
N SER A 15 10.95 -25.51 -20.49
CA SER A 15 10.22 -24.25 -20.37
C SER A 15 9.99 -23.98 -18.90
N THR A 16 10.69 -22.97 -18.36
CA THR A 16 10.34 -22.35 -17.08
C THR A 16 9.40 -21.21 -17.38
N VAL A 17 8.10 -21.43 -17.20
CA VAL A 17 7.12 -20.34 -17.21
C VAL A 17 7.31 -19.59 -15.88
N VAL A 18 7.88 -18.40 -15.97
CA VAL A 18 7.79 -17.43 -14.88
C VAL A 18 6.45 -16.74 -15.07
N SER A 19 5.46 -17.09 -14.25
CA SER A 19 4.28 -16.25 -14.10
C SER A 19 4.72 -15.01 -13.35
N ASP A 20 4.67 -13.86 -14.03
CA ASP A 20 4.67 -12.58 -13.36
C ASP A 20 3.50 -12.58 -12.38
N VAL A 21 3.75 -12.20 -11.13
CA VAL A 21 2.67 -12.02 -10.17
C VAL A 21 2.00 -10.72 -10.58
N ASP A 22 0.68 -10.73 -10.78
CA ASP A 22 -0.10 -9.48 -10.86
C ASP A 22 0.05 -8.75 -9.51
N ASP A 23 1.14 -7.98 -9.35
CA ASP A 23 1.49 -7.19 -8.17
C ASP A 23 0.58 -5.96 -8.10
N THR A 24 -0.73 -6.17 -8.06
CA THR A 24 -1.67 -5.08 -7.80
C THR A 24 -1.55 -4.67 -6.34
N THR A 25 -0.99 -3.49 -6.10
CA THR A 25 -0.94 -2.87 -4.79
C THR A 25 -2.11 -1.91 -4.64
N THR A 26 -2.90 -2.10 -3.59
CA THR A 26 -4.02 -1.23 -3.23
C THR A 26 -3.64 -0.39 -2.02
N VAL A 27 -4.07 0.87 -2.01
CA VAL A 27 -3.99 1.75 -0.85
C VAL A 27 -5.36 1.83 -0.18
N THR A 28 -5.41 1.53 1.11
CA THR A 28 -6.61 1.69 1.94
C THR A 28 -6.40 2.80 2.97
N LEU A 29 -7.45 3.58 3.25
CA LEU A 29 -7.43 4.64 4.25
C LEU A 29 -8.39 4.29 5.38
N THR A 30 -7.89 4.29 6.61
CA THR A 30 -8.70 4.19 7.82
C THR A 30 -8.50 5.44 8.67
N ALA A 31 -9.44 5.70 9.57
CA ALA A 31 -9.39 6.82 10.50
C ALA A 31 -9.89 6.37 11.88
N THR A 32 -9.47 7.08 12.93
CA THR A 32 -10.08 6.91 14.26
C THR A 32 -11.59 7.18 14.20
N PRO A 33 -12.44 6.25 14.65
CA PRO A 33 -13.88 6.27 14.35
C PRO A 33 -14.65 7.40 15.05
N THR A 34 -14.23 7.80 16.25
CA THR A 34 -14.82 8.88 17.02
C THR A 34 -13.76 9.58 17.85
N VAL A 35 -13.78 10.91 17.86
CA VAL A 35 -12.92 11.74 18.69
C VAL A 35 -13.75 12.85 19.33
N ASN A 36 -13.38 13.25 20.53
CA ASN A 36 -13.99 14.39 21.20
C ASN A 36 -13.45 15.71 20.61
N GLU A 37 -14.08 16.82 20.95
CA GLU A 37 -13.48 18.15 20.73
C GLU A 37 -12.10 18.23 21.39
N ASN A 38 -11.15 18.91 20.73
CA ASN A 38 -9.73 18.88 21.07
C ASN A 38 -9.06 17.50 20.95
N GLY A 39 -9.75 16.51 20.36
CA GLY A 39 -9.18 15.22 20.02
C GLY A 39 -8.34 15.27 18.74
N THR A 40 -7.69 14.16 18.43
CA THR A 40 -6.89 13.98 17.22
C THR A 40 -7.46 12.84 16.41
N ILE A 41 -7.73 13.10 15.13
CA ILE A 41 -8.03 12.06 14.16
C ILE A 41 -6.72 11.56 13.59
N THR A 42 -6.43 10.27 13.77
CA THR A 42 -5.30 9.61 13.10
C THR A 42 -5.82 8.93 11.85
N TYR A 43 -5.34 9.37 10.69
CA TYR A 43 -5.57 8.72 9.40
C TYR A 43 -4.41 7.77 9.11
N THR A 44 -4.70 6.52 8.78
CA THR A 44 -3.70 5.51 8.44
C THR A 44 -3.90 5.05 7.01
N ALA A 45 -2.90 5.27 6.16
CA ALA A 45 -2.85 4.68 4.83
C ALA A 45 -2.08 3.36 4.87
N THR A 46 -2.63 2.29 4.29
CA THR A 46 -2.03 0.94 4.29
C THR A 46 -1.93 0.39 2.88
N LEU A 47 -0.76 -0.13 2.52
CA LEU A 47 -0.50 -0.86 1.29
C LEU A 47 -0.83 -2.34 1.47
N THR A 48 -1.70 -2.86 0.59
CA THR A 48 -2.05 -4.28 0.55
C THR A 48 -1.89 -4.82 -0.86
N GLY A 49 -1.35 -6.03 -1.00
CA GLY A 49 -1.32 -6.73 -2.28
C GLY A 49 -2.70 -7.27 -2.66
N ALA A 50 -2.80 -7.86 -3.86
CA ALA A 50 -4.01 -8.51 -4.39
C ALA A 50 -4.60 -9.58 -3.45
N ASP A 51 -3.74 -10.23 -2.65
CA ASP A 51 -4.11 -11.26 -1.69
C ASP A 51 -4.57 -10.69 -0.32
N GLY A 52 -4.64 -9.36 -0.21
CA GLY A 52 -5.01 -8.64 1.01
C GLY A 52 -3.91 -8.60 2.07
N LYS A 53 -2.71 -9.12 1.79
CA LYS A 53 -1.59 -9.06 2.74
C LYS A 53 -0.87 -7.70 2.66
N PRO A 54 -0.29 -7.23 3.78
CA PRO A 54 0.55 -6.04 3.76
C PRO A 54 1.73 -6.20 2.80
N VAL A 55 1.94 -5.18 1.97
CA VAL A 55 3.14 -5.06 1.12
C VAL A 55 3.92 -3.81 1.52
N THR A 56 5.21 -3.80 1.28
CA THR A 56 6.07 -2.67 1.67
C THR A 56 6.40 -1.80 0.46
N ALA A 57 6.61 -0.50 0.68
CA ALA A 57 7.05 0.42 -0.36
C ALA A 57 8.52 0.14 -0.73
N GLN A 58 8.79 -0.57 -1.82
CA GLN A 58 10.13 -1.08 -2.12
C GLN A 58 11.04 -0.06 -2.85
N ASN A 59 10.48 0.73 -3.77
CA ASN A 59 11.27 1.56 -4.69
C ASN A 59 11.25 3.06 -4.35
N GLY A 60 11.00 3.39 -3.08
CA GLY A 60 10.85 4.76 -2.60
C GLY A 60 9.56 4.94 -1.82
N PRO A 61 9.33 6.12 -1.22
CA PRO A 61 8.12 6.38 -0.47
C PRO A 61 6.89 6.39 -1.39
N VAL A 62 5.74 6.01 -0.83
CA VAL A 62 4.43 6.24 -1.43
C VAL A 62 3.82 7.48 -0.78
N THR A 63 3.36 8.42 -1.60
CA THR A 63 2.64 9.61 -1.17
C THR A 63 1.16 9.43 -1.46
N VAL A 64 0.34 9.48 -0.41
CA VAL A 64 -1.11 9.41 -0.50
C VAL A 64 -1.67 10.81 -0.26
N THR A 65 -2.33 11.37 -1.26
CA THR A 65 -2.99 12.68 -1.18
C THR A 65 -4.45 12.48 -0.84
N LEU A 66 -4.93 13.16 0.20
CA LEU A 66 -6.34 13.17 0.60
C LEU A 66 -7.10 14.27 -0.14
N GLU A 67 -8.44 14.22 -0.16
CA GLU A 67 -9.25 15.24 -0.84
C GLU A 67 -9.11 16.64 -0.22
N SER A 68 -8.82 16.73 1.09
CA SER A 68 -8.44 17.99 1.74
C SER A 68 -7.10 18.58 1.26
N GLY A 69 -6.34 17.86 0.45
CA GLY A 69 -4.99 18.23 0.01
C GLY A 69 -3.89 17.90 1.04
N LYS A 70 -4.23 17.31 2.18
CA LYS A 70 -3.24 16.75 3.12
C LYS A 70 -2.60 15.50 2.53
N THR A 71 -1.40 15.17 3.00
CA THR A 71 -0.63 14.03 2.48
C THR A 71 -0.21 13.07 3.61
N ILE A 72 -0.36 11.78 3.37
CA ILE A 72 0.24 10.71 4.17
C ILE A 72 1.43 10.15 3.40
N THR A 73 2.58 10.04 4.05
CA THR A 73 3.78 9.43 3.44
C THR A 73 4.01 8.06 4.05
N ILE A 74 4.03 7.04 3.20
CA ILE A 74 4.45 5.68 3.55
C ILE A 74 5.93 5.59 3.14
N VAL A 75 6.83 5.53 4.13
CA VAL A 75 8.27 5.50 3.88
C VAL A 75 8.69 4.19 3.21
N ALA A 76 9.83 4.20 2.50
CA ALA A 76 10.38 2.99 1.91
C ALA A 76 10.61 1.91 2.98
N GLY A 77 10.25 0.66 2.66
CA GLY A 77 10.28 -0.49 3.56
C GLY A 77 9.10 -0.58 4.53
N ALA A 78 8.22 0.42 4.60
CA ALA A 78 6.99 0.37 5.39
C ALA A 78 5.77 -0.03 4.55
N SER A 79 4.77 -0.61 5.21
CA SER A 79 3.46 -0.92 4.61
C SER A 79 2.38 0.09 4.96
N SER A 80 2.67 1.04 5.85
CA SER A 80 1.71 2.06 6.28
C SER A 80 2.37 3.38 6.64
N GLY A 81 1.55 4.43 6.65
CA GLY A 81 1.90 5.77 7.07
C GLY A 81 0.70 6.42 7.76
N GLU A 82 0.98 7.45 8.55
CA GLU A 82 -0.05 8.11 9.38
C GLU A 82 -0.04 9.62 9.19
N LEU A 83 -1.21 10.22 9.44
CA LEU A 83 -1.41 11.66 9.50
C LEU A 83 -2.37 11.98 10.65
N ASP A 84 -1.89 12.78 11.59
CA ASP A 84 -2.70 13.30 12.68
C ASP A 84 -3.33 14.65 12.31
N VAL A 85 -4.63 14.77 12.54
CA VAL A 85 -5.41 15.98 12.33
C VAL A 85 -6.12 16.35 13.63
N ALA A 86 -5.75 17.49 14.20
CA ALA A 86 -6.41 18.02 15.39
C ALA A 86 -7.83 18.50 15.06
N VAL A 87 -8.79 18.12 15.89
CA VAL A 87 -10.17 18.62 15.82
C VAL A 87 -10.28 19.84 16.72
N GLY A 88 -10.69 20.96 16.12
CA GLY A 88 -10.90 22.20 16.86
C GLY A 88 -12.03 22.07 17.89
N ASN A 89 -11.98 22.92 18.93
CA ASN A 89 -13.12 23.17 19.79
C ASN A 89 -13.89 24.35 19.26
N ASP A 90 -15.20 24.18 19.11
CA ASP A 90 -16.09 25.28 18.77
C ASP A 90 -17.27 25.25 19.75
N VAL A 91 -17.28 26.21 20.67
CA VAL A 91 -18.30 26.35 21.72
C VAL A 91 -19.71 26.51 21.14
N TYR A 92 -19.84 26.89 19.87
CA TYR A 92 -21.11 27.14 19.20
C TYR A 92 -21.46 26.11 18.13
N GLN A 93 -20.50 25.29 17.67
CA GLN A 93 -20.76 24.20 16.73
C GLN A 93 -20.76 22.86 17.47
N GLY A 94 -21.86 22.11 17.33
CA GLY A 94 -21.94 20.74 17.82
C GLY A 94 -20.90 19.82 17.15
N PRO A 95 -20.85 18.52 17.51
CA PRO A 95 -19.84 17.60 17.02
C PRO A 95 -19.74 17.63 15.49
N THR A 96 -18.55 17.96 14.97
CA THR A 96 -18.27 18.00 13.54
C THR A 96 -17.82 16.64 13.06
N THR A 97 -18.52 16.06 12.09
CA THR A 97 -18.04 14.88 11.37
C THR A 97 -16.97 15.31 10.39
N VAL A 98 -15.74 14.83 10.58
CA VAL A 98 -14.64 15.02 9.62
C VAL A 98 -14.51 13.72 8.81
N THR A 99 -14.73 13.82 7.51
CA THR A 99 -14.54 12.72 6.56
C THR A 99 -13.46 13.08 5.55
N GLU A 100 -12.53 12.15 5.34
CA GLU A 100 -11.51 12.26 4.30
C GLU A 100 -11.54 11.00 3.44
N SER A 101 -11.11 11.16 2.20
CA SER A 101 -10.94 10.07 1.24
C SER A 101 -9.62 10.25 0.50
N ILE A 102 -9.08 9.16 -0.05
CA ILE A 102 -7.91 9.22 -0.92
C ILE A 102 -8.33 9.89 -2.23
N LYS A 103 -7.58 10.91 -2.62
CA LYS A 103 -7.66 11.56 -3.92
C LYS A 103 -6.72 10.93 -4.94
N ASP A 104 -5.47 10.71 -4.52
CA ASP A 104 -4.42 10.13 -5.35
C ASP A 104 -3.40 9.38 -4.48
N ALA A 105 -2.75 8.37 -5.05
CA ALA A 105 -1.61 7.71 -4.43
C ALA A 105 -0.54 7.43 -5.48
N SER A 106 0.70 7.85 -5.22
CA SER A 106 1.80 7.74 -6.17
C SER A 106 3.13 7.46 -5.48
N GLY A 107 4.11 6.94 -6.23
CA GLY A 107 5.42 6.53 -5.71
C GLY A 107 5.52 5.04 -5.43
N GLY A 108 6.63 4.58 -4.84
CA GLY A 108 6.85 3.17 -4.46
C GLY A 108 6.86 2.12 -5.56
N ASN A 109 6.62 2.49 -6.83
CA ASN A 109 6.27 1.61 -7.95
C ASN A 109 4.91 0.89 -7.74
N LEU A 110 3.91 1.65 -7.27
CA LEU A 110 2.49 1.25 -7.32
C LEU A 110 2.01 0.93 -8.74
#